data_AF-A0A8T5RDT9-F1
#
_entry.id   AF-A0A8T5RDT9-F1
#
_cell.length_a   1.000
_cell.length_b   1.000
_cell.length_c   1.000
_cell.angle_alpha   90.00
_cell.angle_beta   90.00
_cell.angle_gamma   90.00
#
_symmetry.space_group_name_H-M   'P 1'
#
loop_
_entity.id
_entity.type
_entity.pdbx_description
1 polymer ?
#
loop_
_entity_poly.entity_id
_entity_poly.type
_entity_poly.pdbx_seq_one_letter_code
_entity_poly.pdbx_strand_id
1 'polypeptide(L)'
;MSKVKKKSTRLDGSLSQEDLIFEKIIYFSGWIFLLILLLYLGAFLVFDFIFGLIELELYASNFSVIIFTGTNSAISFALATRIKKNRDQKKKLFGDWLKGEFLFCAIAILVVAAYQW
;
A
#
# COMPACT_ATOMS: atom_id res chain seq x y z
N MET A 1 15.48 -29.66 39.09
CA MET A 1 14.52 -28.63 38.63
C MET A 1 14.98 -28.10 37.28
N SER A 2 14.22 -28.33 36.21
CA SER A 2 14.32 -27.50 34.99
C SER A 2 12.91 -27.34 34.46
N LYS A 3 12.32 -26.16 34.73
CA LYS A 3 11.02 -25.78 34.21
C LYS A 3 11.18 -25.52 32.72
N VAL A 4 11.00 -26.57 31.91
CA VAL A 4 10.81 -26.43 30.46
C VAL A 4 9.57 -25.56 30.28
N LYS A 5 9.77 -24.30 29.86
CA LYS A 5 8.69 -23.38 29.48
C LYS A 5 7.92 -24.04 28.34
N LYS A 6 6.75 -24.58 28.66
CA LYS A 6 5.73 -24.97 27.67
C LYS A 6 5.58 -23.80 26.68
N LYS A 7 5.97 -24.01 25.43
CA LYS A 7 5.53 -23.18 24.31
C LYS A 7 4.01 -23.28 24.33
N SER A 8 3.34 -22.19 24.67
CA SER A 8 1.89 -22.10 24.57
C SER A 8 1.55 -22.22 23.09
N THR A 9 1.20 -23.43 22.69
CA THR A 9 0.47 -23.68 21.47
C THR A 9 -0.90 -23.04 21.66
N ARG A 10 -1.04 -21.76 21.31
CA ARG A 10 -2.34 -21.14 21.04
C ARG A 10 -2.83 -21.70 19.70
N LEU A 11 -3.33 -22.93 19.74
CA LEU A 11 -4.34 -23.40 18.80
C LEU A 11 -5.69 -22.97 19.37
N ASP A 12 -6.56 -22.53 18.47
CA ASP A 12 -7.98 -22.20 18.67
C ASP A 12 -8.32 -20.96 19.50
N GLY A 13 -8.19 -19.80 18.87
CA GLY A 13 -9.15 -18.72 19.05
C GLY A 13 -9.85 -18.54 17.72
N SER A 14 -11.17 -18.75 17.68
CA SER A 14 -12.01 -18.49 16.51
C SER A 14 -11.54 -17.23 15.81
N LEU A 15 -11.12 -17.38 14.55
CA LEU A 15 -10.84 -16.26 13.66
C LEU A 15 -12.00 -15.27 13.77
N SER A 16 -11.78 -14.11 14.41
CA SER A 16 -12.83 -13.11 14.48
C SER A 16 -13.16 -12.74 13.05
N GLN A 17 -14.42 -12.87 12.67
CA GLN A 17 -14.88 -12.53 11.32
C GLN A 17 -14.46 -11.10 10.94
N GLU A 18 -14.36 -10.22 11.94
CA GLU A 18 -13.84 -8.86 11.83
C GLU A 18 -12.36 -8.79 11.39
N ASP A 19 -11.51 -9.70 11.88
CA ASP A 19 -10.09 -9.75 11.48
C ASP A 19 -9.93 -10.14 10.02
N LEU A 20 -10.73 -11.10 9.56
CA LEU A 20 -10.76 -11.52 8.16
C LEU A 20 -11.29 -10.42 7.25
N ILE A 21 -12.36 -9.74 7.66
CA ILE A 21 -12.93 -8.62 6.92
C ILE A 21 -11.90 -7.50 6.80
N PHE A 22 -11.23 -7.13 7.90
CA PHE A 22 -10.20 -6.09 7.90
C PHE A 22 -9.01 -6.43 6.99
N GLU A 23 -8.47 -7.66 7.09
CA GLU A 23 -7.38 -8.14 6.22
C GLU A 23 -7.80 -8.07 4.74
N LYS A 24 -9.03 -8.50 4.44
CA LYS A 24 -9.56 -8.52 3.08
C LYS A 24 -9.76 -7.12 2.52
N ILE A 25 -10.21 -6.16 3.34
CA ILE A 25 -10.34 -4.75 2.93
C ILE A 25 -8.99 -4.15 2.57
N ILE A 26 -7.96 -4.34 3.41
CA ILE A 26 -6.61 -3.80 3.13
C ILE A 26 -6.03 -4.43 1.86
N TYR A 27 -6.18 -5.74 1.71
CA TYR A 27 -5.72 -6.44 0.52
C TYR A 27 -6.46 -5.96 -0.74
N PHE A 28 -7.78 -5.77 -0.66
CA PHE A 28 -8.59 -5.25 -1.74
C PHE A 28 -8.23 -3.79 -2.10
N SER A 29 -7.94 -2.95 -1.10
CA SER A 29 -7.45 -1.59 -1.30
C SER A 29 -6.13 -1.58 -2.08
N GLY A 30 -5.19 -2.48 -1.76
CA GLY A 30 -3.95 -2.63 -2.51
C GLY A 30 -4.18 -2.97 -3.99
N TRP A 31 -5.16 -3.82 -4.29
CA TRP A 31 -5.57 -4.13 -5.66
C TRP A 31 -6.22 -2.96 -6.39
N ILE A 32 -7.07 -2.18 -5.71
CA ILE A 32 -7.66 -0.97 -6.31
C ILE A 32 -6.56 0.00 -6.74
N PHE A 33 -5.60 0.28 -5.86
CA PHE A 33 -4.48 1.16 -6.21
C PHE A 33 -3.64 0.61 -7.37
N LEU A 34 -3.40 -0.71 -7.40
CA LEU A 34 -2.67 -1.35 -8.49
C LEU A 34 -3.43 -1.25 -9.83
N LEU A 35 -4.74 -1.49 -9.82
CA LEU A 35 -5.58 -1.41 -11.00
C LEU A 35 -5.65 0.02 -11.53
N ILE A 36 -5.76 1.01 -10.66
CA ILE A 36 -5.71 2.43 -11.05
C ILE A 36 -4.37 2.75 -11.72
N LEU A 37 -3.24 2.31 -11.13
CA LEU A 37 -1.92 2.51 -11.72
C LEU A 37 -1.80 1.83 -13.09
N LEU A 38 -2.29 0.60 -13.22
CA LEU A 38 -2.27 -0.15 -14.49
C LEU A 38 -3.14 0.51 -15.56
N LEU A 39 -4.34 0.97 -15.19
CA LEU A 39 -5.21 1.70 -16.12
C LEU A 39 -4.59 3.02 -16.54
N TYR A 40 -3.96 3.74 -15.61
CA TYR A 40 -3.28 4.99 -15.89
C TYR A 40 -2.10 4.77 -16.85
N LEU A 41 -1.16 3.90 -16.51
CA LEU A 41 -0.02 3.57 -17.39
C LEU A 41 -0.46 2.96 -18.72
N GLY A 42 -1.50 2.11 -18.70
CA GLY A 42 -2.07 1.52 -19.91
C GLY A 42 -2.69 2.55 -20.83
N ALA A 43 -3.43 3.52 -20.28
CA ALA A 43 -3.93 4.66 -21.06
C ALA A 43 -2.77 5.42 -21.68
N PHE A 44 -1.71 5.73 -20.91
CA PHE A 44 -0.52 6.39 -21.46
C PHE A 44 0.08 5.64 -22.65
N LEU A 45 0.28 4.32 -22.54
CA LEU A 45 0.82 3.51 -23.64
C LEU A 45 -0.09 3.50 -24.87
N VAL A 46 -1.41 3.42 -24.67
CA VAL A 46 -2.39 3.44 -25.77
C VAL A 46 -2.40 4.81 -26.46
N PHE A 47 -2.37 5.89 -25.69
CA PHE A 47 -2.34 7.24 -26.24
C PHE A 47 -1.02 7.52 -26.98
N ASP A 48 0.12 7.06 -26.45
CA ASP A 48 1.42 7.16 -27.12
C ASP A 48 1.43 6.36 -28.44
N PHE A 49 0.95 5.11 -28.41
CA PHE A 49 0.86 4.27 -29.61
C PHE A 49 -0.08 4.83 -30.70
N ILE A 50 -1.23 5.41 -30.32
CA ILE A 50 -2.23 5.92 -31.26
C ILE A 50 -1.83 7.28 -31.83
N PHE A 51 -1.37 8.18 -30.97
CA PHE A 51 -1.15 9.57 -31.36
C PHE A 51 0.31 9.86 -31.72
N GLY A 52 1.28 9.03 -31.30
CA GLY A 52 2.70 9.24 -31.56
C GLY A 52 3.22 10.59 -31.06
N LEU A 53 2.47 11.23 -30.16
CA LEU A 53 2.61 12.63 -29.74
C LEU A 53 2.98 12.75 -28.26
N ILE A 54 3.04 11.65 -27.52
CA ILE A 54 3.23 11.68 -26.07
C ILE A 54 4.63 11.17 -25.76
N GLU A 55 5.59 12.08 -25.86
CA GLU A 55 6.73 11.97 -24.96
C GLU A 55 6.12 11.95 -23.55
N LEU A 56 6.45 10.90 -22.79
CA LEU A 56 6.04 10.79 -21.39
C LEU A 56 6.80 11.85 -20.61
N GLU A 57 6.39 13.11 -20.79
CA GLU A 57 6.89 14.23 -20.04
C GLU A 57 6.53 13.93 -18.59
N LEU A 58 7.58 13.74 -17.79
CA LEU A 58 7.53 13.55 -16.35
C LEU A 58 7.10 14.87 -15.71
N TYR A 59 5.88 15.29 -16.02
CA TYR A 59 5.21 16.34 -15.29
C TYR A 59 5.07 15.89 -13.84
N ALA A 60 5.23 16.86 -12.95
CA ALA A 60 5.09 16.69 -11.52
C ALA A 60 3.77 15.98 -11.14
N SER A 61 2.70 16.21 -11.92
CA SER A 61 1.41 15.52 -11.80
C SER A 61 1.48 14.02 -12.12
N ASN A 62 2.08 13.64 -13.25
CA ASN A 62 2.21 12.25 -13.68
C ASN A 62 3.09 11.45 -12.72
N PHE A 63 4.22 12.04 -12.32
CA PHE A 63 5.11 11.48 -11.30
C PHE A 63 4.37 11.26 -9.97
N SER A 64 3.58 12.24 -9.53
CA SER A 64 2.79 12.15 -8.30
C SER A 64 1.78 11.01 -8.35
N VAL A 65 1.04 10.86 -9.46
CA VAL A 65 0.05 9.78 -9.62
C VAL A 65 0.72 8.41 -9.58
N ILE A 66 1.82 8.23 -10.31
CA ILE A 66 2.55 6.96 -10.35
C ILE A 66 3.10 6.59 -8.97
N ILE A 67 3.80 7.52 -8.32
CA ILE A 67 4.40 7.29 -7.02
C ILE A 67 3.33 7.06 -5.95
N PHE A 68 2.27 7.86 -5.92
CA PHE A 68 1.19 7.73 -4.95
C PHE A 68 0.46 6.40 -5.08
N THR A 69 0.01 6.03 -6.29
CA THR A 69 -0.76 4.81 -6.50
C THR A 69 0.11 3.55 -6.36
N GLY A 70 1.33 3.56 -6.89
CA GLY A 70 2.27 2.45 -6.75
C GLY A 70 2.69 2.20 -5.31
N THR A 71 3.03 3.27 -4.57
CA THR A 71 3.44 3.17 -3.17
C THR A 71 2.28 2.70 -2.29
N ASN A 72 1.08 3.29 -2.45
CA ASN A 72 -0.09 2.86 -1.69
C ASN A 72 -0.47 1.39 -1.95
N SER A 73 -0.34 0.93 -3.20
CA SER A 73 -0.56 -0.48 -3.52
C SER A 73 0.45 -1.39 -2.80
N ALA A 74 1.74 -1.11 -2.95
CA ALA A 74 2.81 -1.91 -2.35
C ALA A 74 2.72 -1.96 -0.82
N ILE A 75 2.50 -0.80 -0.20
CA ILE A 75 2.39 -0.70 1.25
C ILE A 75 1.12 -1.40 1.75
N SER A 76 -0.01 -1.31 1.04
CA SER A 76 -1.24 -2.03 1.41
C SER A 76 -1.05 -3.55 1.39
N PHE A 77 -0.36 -4.09 0.37
CA PHE A 77 -0.04 -5.52 0.34
C PHE A 77 0.93 -5.95 1.44
N ALA A 78 1.95 -5.13 1.72
CA ALA A 78 2.88 -5.36 2.80
C ALA A 78 2.16 -5.35 4.16
N LEU A 79 1.23 -4.42 4.36
CA LEU A 79 0.42 -4.29 5.56
C LEU A 79 -0.50 -5.49 5.75
N ALA A 80 -1.23 -5.91 4.71
CA ALA A 80 -2.07 -7.11 4.75
C ALA A 80 -1.26 -8.35 5.15
N THR A 81 -0.07 -8.52 4.55
CA THR A 81 0.85 -9.64 4.87
C THR A 81 1.34 -9.57 6.32
N ARG A 82 1.67 -8.38 6.84
CA ARG A 82 2.12 -8.19 8.23
C ARG A 82 1.00 -8.43 9.23
N ILE A 83 -0.22 -7.95 8.96
CA ILE A 83 -1.40 -8.17 9.80
C ILE A 83 -1.74 -9.66 9.84
N LYS A 84 -1.69 -10.36 8.69
CA LYS A 84 -1.90 -11.80 8.62
C LYS A 84 -0.96 -12.58 9.53
N LYS A 85 0.31 -12.15 9.63
CA LYS A 85 1.33 -12.77 10.49
C LYS A 85 1.23 -12.36 11.96
N ASN A 86 0.78 -11.14 12.26
CA ASN A 86 0.77 -10.55 13.61
C ASN A 86 -0.60 -9.93 13.93
N ARG A 87 -1.67 -10.75 13.92
CA ARG A 87 -3.06 -10.28 14.07
C ARG A 87 -3.31 -9.55 15.38
N ASP A 88 -2.65 -9.99 16.46
CA ASP A 88 -2.74 -9.40 17.81
C ASP A 88 -2.32 -7.93 17.81
N GLN A 89 -1.47 -7.52 16.87
CA GLN A 89 -0.95 -6.15 16.75
C GLN A 89 -1.58 -5.37 15.58
N LYS A 90 -2.71 -5.83 15.00
CA LYS A 90 -3.33 -5.23 13.80
C LYS A 90 -3.54 -3.71 13.92
N LYS A 91 -4.03 -3.23 15.06
CA LYS A 91 -4.29 -1.80 15.30
C LYS A 91 -3.00 -0.98 15.32
N LYS A 92 -1.95 -1.52 15.93
CA LYS A 92 -0.63 -0.88 15.97
C LYS A 92 -0.02 -0.83 14.57
N LEU A 93 -0.04 -1.94 13.84
CA LEU A 93 0.47 -2.02 12.48
C LEU A 93 -0.26 -1.07 11.54
N PHE A 94 -1.59 -0.96 11.65
CA PHE A 94 -2.38 -0.01 10.88
C PHE A 94 -2.09 1.44 11.27
N GLY A 95 -1.89 1.74 12.56
CA GLY A 95 -1.51 3.07 13.01
C GLY A 95 -0.12 3.49 12.54
N ASP A 96 0.86 2.60 12.61
CA ASP A 96 2.21 2.81 12.10
C ASP A 96 2.20 3.00 10.57
N TRP A 97 1.34 2.24 9.88
CA TRP A 97 1.06 2.42 8.45
C TRP A 97 0.53 3.81 8.13
N LEU A 98 -0.52 4.27 8.82
CA LEU A 98 -1.15 5.57 8.57
C LEU A 98 -0.15 6.71 8.75
N LYS A 99 0.70 6.63 9.78
CA LYS A 99 1.78 7.60 10.01
C LYS A 99 2.84 7.57 8.90
N GLY A 100 3.23 6.37 8.46
CA GLY A 100 4.16 6.19 7.36
C GLY A 100 3.64 6.79 6.06
N GLU A 101 2.39 6.49 5.71
CA GLU A 101 1.73 7.02 4.51
C GLU A 101 1.59 8.54 4.57
N PHE A 102 1.21 9.10 5.72
CA PHE A 102 1.14 10.53 5.92
C PHE A 102 2.51 11.22 5.72
N LEU A 103 3.57 10.69 6.34
CA LEU A 103 4.92 11.22 6.19
C LEU A 103 5.41 11.12 4.75
N PHE A 104 5.16 9.97 4.10
CA PHE A 104 5.51 9.75 2.71
C PHE A 104 4.82 10.75 1.78
N CYS A 105 3.50 10.92 1.93
CA CYS A 105 2.73 11.92 1.17
C CYS A 105 3.23 13.34 1.41
N ALA A 106 3.52 13.72 2.66
CA ALA A 106 4.05 15.04 2.98
C ALA A 106 5.40 15.30 2.29
N ILE A 107 6.31 14.31 2.32
CA ILE A 107 7.61 14.41 1.63
C ILE A 107 7.41 14.48 0.12
N ALA A 108 6.55 13.64 -0.45
CA ALA A 108 6.27 13.65 -1.89
C ALA A 108 5.74 15.02 -2.35
N ILE A 109 4.80 15.61 -1.62
CA ILE A 109 4.28 16.96 -1.90
C ILE A 109 5.40 18.00 -1.83
N LEU A 110 6.26 17.95 -0.82
CA LEU A 110 7.39 18.88 -0.67
C LEU A 110 8.39 18.75 -1.82
N VAL A 111 8.72 17.52 -2.24
CA VAL A 111 9.64 17.28 -3.36
C VAL A 111 9.05 17.79 -4.67
N VAL A 112 7.78 17.51 -4.92
CA VAL A 112 7.04 17.98 -6.10
C VAL A 112 6.97 19.52 -6.12
N ALA A 113 6.66 20.15 -4.98
CA ALA A 113 6.62 21.60 -4.85
C ALA A 113 8.00 22.25 -5.08
N ALA A 114 9.07 21.63 -4.56
CA ALA A 114 10.44 22.10 -4.77
C ALA A 114 10.92 21.94 -6.21
N TYR A 115 10.44 20.91 -6.94
CA TYR A 115 10.75 20.73 -8.35
C TYR A 115 10.00 21.73 -9.26
N GLN A 116 8.84 22.23 -8.82
CA GLN A 116 8.04 23.20 -9.55
C GLN A 116 8.47 24.67 -9.37
N TRP A 117 9.45 24.94 -8.51
CA TRP A 117 10.00 26.28 -8.23
C TRP A 117 11.38 26.45 -8.88
#